data_AF-A0A7Z3H8G8-F1
#
_entry.id   AF-A0A7Z3H8G8-F1
#
_cell.length_a   1.000
_cell.length_b   1.000
_cell.length_c   1.000
_cell.angle_alpha   90.00
_cell.angle_beta   90.00
_cell.angle_gamma   90.00
#
_symmetry.space_group_name_H-M   'P 1'
#
loop_
_entity.id
_entity.type
_entity.pdbx_description
1 polymer ?
#
loop_
_entity_poly.entity_id
_entity_poly.type
_entity_poly.pdbx_seq_one_letter_code
_entity_poly.pdbx_strand_id
1 'polypeptide(L)'
;MDSRNRDTDTTCDKNHPITHLHDELQLQLCDLKDLKYAYYAATHNRNVEPIIISNYPPSWVKSYKDNKSYLIDPIIKHGLREITPFSWHEALANSGPEGVAFFRRATRYRICSGTTFTLRDASGTFCALSVCDAGSQVDFDRRMAKQQSQLQMLLIKFHSWLMTSRTTDQLFSSAADGPLSTRELGVLQLVMRGKTYREIATDCGISERTVKFHMSNISGKLQVGNAKQAVYEAKRQGII
;
A
#
# COMPACT_ATOMS: atom_id res chain seq x y z
N MET A 1 22.37 15.24 -47.11
CA MET A 1 21.74 16.48 -46.59
C MET A 1 20.30 16.47 -47.11
N ASP A 2 19.24 16.30 -46.33
CA ASP A 2 19.10 16.25 -44.89
C ASP A 2 17.79 15.50 -44.58
N SER A 3 17.86 14.65 -43.57
CA SER A 3 16.81 13.75 -43.10
C SER A 3 15.76 14.54 -42.32
N ARG A 4 14.51 14.57 -42.81
CA ARG A 4 13.39 15.15 -42.06
C ARG A 4 12.98 14.23 -40.92
N ASN A 5 13.11 14.79 -39.73
CA ASN A 5 12.78 14.26 -38.42
C ASN A 5 11.31 13.81 -38.36
N ARG A 6 11.08 12.56 -37.95
CA ARG A 6 9.77 12.05 -37.54
C ARG A 6 9.64 12.36 -36.05
N ASP A 7 8.86 13.40 -35.73
CA ASP A 7 8.37 13.62 -34.37
C ASP A 7 7.50 12.42 -33.97
N THR A 8 7.99 11.66 -33.01
CA THR A 8 7.28 10.57 -32.37
C THR A 8 6.40 11.18 -31.29
N ASP A 9 5.21 11.58 -31.73
CA ASP A 9 4.07 11.93 -30.90
C ASP A 9 3.79 10.75 -29.97
N THR A 10 4.16 10.90 -28.69
CA THR A 10 3.96 9.88 -27.67
C THR A 10 2.52 10.01 -27.22
N THR A 11 1.62 9.38 -27.97
CA THR A 11 0.21 9.24 -27.64
C THR A 11 0.09 8.61 -26.25
N CYS A 12 -0.34 9.42 -25.28
CA CYS A 12 -0.75 8.94 -23.97
C CYS A 12 -1.91 7.97 -24.15
N ASP A 13 -1.64 6.69 -23.88
CA ASP A 13 -2.59 5.60 -23.96
C ASP A 13 -3.77 5.84 -22.99
N LYS A 14 -4.91 6.26 -23.56
CA LYS A 14 -6.14 6.60 -22.83
C LYS A 14 -6.85 5.37 -22.23
N ASN A 15 -6.32 4.17 -22.40
CA ASN A 15 -6.90 2.94 -21.84
C ASN A 15 -6.24 2.45 -20.54
N HIS A 16 -5.35 3.23 -19.92
CA HIS A 16 -4.76 2.82 -18.66
C HIS A 16 -5.73 2.98 -17.47
N PRO A 17 -6.03 1.91 -16.70
CA PRO A 17 -7.04 1.92 -15.63
C PRO A 17 -6.74 2.87 -14.45
N ILE A 18 -5.54 3.45 -14.38
CA ILE A 18 -5.09 4.34 -13.29
C ILE A 18 -5.41 5.81 -13.59
N THR A 19 -5.49 6.22 -14.85
CA THR A 19 -5.64 7.64 -15.23
C THR A 19 -6.96 8.23 -14.70
N HIS A 20 -8.05 7.47 -14.79
CA HIS A 20 -9.35 7.86 -14.21
C HIS A 20 -9.32 7.99 -12.68
N LEU A 21 -8.45 7.26 -11.99
CA LEU A 21 -8.36 7.33 -10.53
C LEU A 21 -7.70 8.63 -10.06
N HIS A 22 -6.72 9.12 -10.83
CA HIS A 22 -6.06 10.38 -10.55
C HIS A 22 -7.03 11.55 -10.70
N ASP A 23 -7.80 11.58 -11.80
CA ASP A 23 -8.76 12.64 -12.06
C ASP A 23 -9.88 12.67 -11.01
N GLU A 24 -10.40 11.50 -10.61
CA GLU A 24 -11.42 11.38 -9.58
C GLU A 24 -10.92 11.89 -8.22
N LEU A 25 -9.71 11.50 -7.80
CA LEU A 25 -9.12 11.98 -6.56
C LEU A 25 -8.81 13.49 -6.61
N GLN A 26 -8.31 13.98 -7.75
CA GLN A 26 -8.02 15.40 -7.98
C GLN A 26 -9.29 16.25 -7.90
N LEU A 27 -10.42 15.78 -8.45
CA LEU A 27 -11.71 16.46 -8.36
C LEU A 27 -12.17 16.59 -6.89
N GLN A 28 -12.02 15.53 -6.10
CA GLN A 28 -12.40 15.54 -4.69
C GLN A 28 -11.46 16.41 -3.82
N LEU A 29 -10.20 16.57 -4.23
CA LEU A 29 -9.20 17.42 -3.55
C LEU A 29 -9.11 18.83 -4.15
N CYS A 30 -10.07 19.27 -4.96
CA CYS A 30 -10.02 20.58 -5.63
C CYS A 30 -9.90 21.78 -4.67
N ASP A 31 -10.37 21.64 -3.43
CA ASP A 31 -10.26 22.65 -2.36
C ASP A 31 -8.86 22.72 -1.74
N LEU A 32 -7.98 21.76 -2.05
CA LEU A 32 -6.59 21.71 -1.58
C LEU A 32 -5.61 22.46 -2.50
N LYS A 33 -6.09 23.44 -3.27
CA LYS A 33 -5.27 24.22 -4.23
C LYS A 33 -3.89 24.54 -3.65
N ASP A 34 -2.88 24.28 -4.48
CA ASP A 34 -1.43 24.42 -4.25
C ASP A 34 -0.76 23.38 -3.36
N LEU A 35 -1.52 22.48 -2.71
CA LEU A 35 -0.96 21.41 -1.92
C LEU A 35 -0.58 20.20 -2.77
N LYS A 36 0.48 19.52 -2.33
CA LYS A 36 0.84 18.23 -2.89
C LYS A 36 0.20 17.11 -2.08
N TYR A 37 -0.16 16.03 -2.73
CA TYR A 37 -0.79 14.88 -2.08
C TYR A 37 -0.32 13.56 -2.67
N ALA A 38 -0.46 12.52 -1.87
CA ALA A 38 -0.36 11.14 -2.29
C ALA A 38 -1.38 10.28 -1.54
N TYR A 39 -2.25 9.62 -2.30
CA TYR A 39 -2.96 8.44 -1.84
C TYR A 39 -2.05 7.23 -1.99
N TYR A 40 -1.93 6.45 -0.91
CA TYR A 40 -1.19 5.21 -0.82
C TYR A 40 -2.15 4.11 -0.39
N ALA A 41 -2.11 2.95 -1.05
CA ALA A 41 -2.74 1.75 -0.52
C ALA A 41 -1.82 0.54 -0.70
N ALA A 42 -1.74 -0.30 0.32
CA ALA A 42 -0.97 -1.51 0.31
C ALA A 42 -1.71 -2.62 1.04
N THR A 43 -1.59 -3.84 0.51
CA THR A 43 -2.00 -5.03 1.25
C THR A 43 -1.07 -5.25 2.45
N HIS A 44 -1.44 -6.18 3.33
CA HIS A 44 -0.54 -6.57 4.41
C HIS A 44 0.79 -7.14 3.91
N ASN A 45 0.80 -7.82 2.74
CA ASN A 45 2.04 -8.27 2.11
C ASN A 45 2.75 -7.08 1.45
N ARG A 46 3.66 -6.44 2.18
CA ARG A 46 4.39 -5.28 1.72
C ARG A 46 5.35 -5.54 0.56
N ASN A 47 5.56 -6.80 0.15
CA ASN A 47 6.31 -7.11 -1.08
C ASN A 47 5.47 -6.89 -2.34
N VAL A 48 4.15 -6.86 -2.22
CA VAL A 48 3.26 -6.46 -3.30
C VAL A 48 3.38 -4.95 -3.47
N GLU A 49 3.58 -4.52 -4.72
CA GLU A 49 3.72 -3.10 -5.02
C GLU A 49 2.46 -2.34 -4.60
N PRO A 50 2.60 -1.22 -3.87
CA PRO A 50 1.45 -0.42 -3.45
C PRO A 50 0.86 0.37 -4.61
N ILE A 51 -0.43 0.69 -4.47
CA ILE A 51 -1.07 1.72 -5.29
C ILE A 51 -0.61 3.07 -4.76
N ILE A 52 -0.12 3.92 -5.68
CA ILE A 52 0.26 5.30 -5.39
C ILE A 52 -0.42 6.19 -6.42
N ILE A 53 -1.28 7.09 -5.97
CA ILE A 53 -1.93 8.11 -6.79
C ILE A 53 -1.57 9.46 -6.18
N SER A 54 -0.84 10.30 -6.92
CA SER A 54 -0.27 11.53 -6.37
C SER A 54 -0.06 12.58 -7.44
N ASN A 55 -0.07 13.85 -7.03
CA ASN A 55 0.41 14.96 -7.86
C ASN A 55 1.91 15.27 -7.64
N TYR A 56 2.66 14.33 -7.04
CA TYR A 56 4.11 14.43 -6.89
C TYR A 56 4.83 14.36 -8.25
N PRO A 57 6.06 14.91 -8.36
CA PRO A 57 6.83 14.81 -9.59
C PRO A 57 6.95 13.36 -10.08
N PRO A 58 6.64 13.05 -11.35
CA PRO A 58 6.65 11.66 -11.85
C PRO A 58 8.00 10.95 -11.67
N SER A 59 9.10 11.70 -11.80
CA SER A 59 10.45 11.18 -11.56
C SER A 59 10.68 10.73 -10.12
N TRP A 60 10.09 11.43 -9.14
CA TRP A 60 10.12 11.03 -7.74
C TRP A 60 9.29 9.77 -7.51
N VAL A 61 8.05 9.72 -8.02
CA VAL A 61 7.16 8.56 -7.87
C VAL A 61 7.77 7.30 -8.48
N LYS A 62 8.36 7.42 -9.68
CA LYS A 62 9.07 6.33 -10.34
C LYS A 62 10.24 5.84 -9.50
N SER A 63 11.13 6.74 -9.07
CA SER A 63 12.28 6.38 -8.23
C SER A 63 11.85 5.75 -6.90
N TYR A 64 10.75 6.22 -6.32
CA TYR A 64 10.20 5.69 -5.07
C TYR A 64 9.73 4.23 -5.24
N LYS A 65 9.05 3.92 -6.34
CA LYS A 65 8.61 2.56 -6.68
C LYS A 65 9.76 1.63 -7.03
N ASP A 66 10.64 2.03 -7.95
CA ASP A 66 11.76 1.22 -8.44
C ASP A 66 12.68 0.78 -7.29
N ASN A 67 12.94 1.68 -6.33
CA ASN A 67 13.79 1.40 -5.17
C ASN A 67 13.03 0.74 -4.00
N LYS A 68 11.77 0.35 -4.18
CA LYS A 68 10.87 -0.15 -3.12
C LYS A 68 10.90 0.71 -1.85
N SER A 69 10.97 2.03 -2.05
CA SER A 69 11.19 3.02 -0.98
C SER A 69 10.08 3.01 0.07
N TYR A 70 8.86 2.60 -0.31
CA TYR A 70 7.75 2.39 0.62
C TYR A 70 8.10 1.45 1.77
N LEU A 71 8.98 0.46 1.58
CA LEU A 71 9.40 -0.46 2.65
C LEU A 71 10.14 0.24 3.79
N ILE A 72 10.92 1.28 3.45
CA ILE A 72 11.78 2.00 4.38
C ILE A 72 11.26 3.38 4.76
N ASP A 73 10.23 3.88 4.07
CA ASP A 73 9.62 5.19 4.31
C ASP A 73 9.13 5.33 5.76
N PRO A 74 9.65 6.31 6.52
CA PRO A 74 9.28 6.50 7.92
C PRO A 74 7.83 6.93 8.10
N ILE A 75 7.25 7.67 7.15
CA ILE A 75 5.85 8.13 7.21
C ILE A 75 4.91 6.93 7.07
N ILE A 76 5.19 6.04 6.12
CA ILE A 76 4.42 4.81 5.93
C ILE A 76 4.61 3.86 7.11
N LYS A 77 5.83 3.68 7.61
CA LYS A 77 6.10 2.83 8.79
C LYS A 77 5.36 3.31 10.04
N HIS A 78 5.30 4.62 10.24
CA HIS A 78 4.56 5.22 11.35
C HIS A 78 3.05 5.04 11.14
N GLY A 79 2.51 5.38 9.98
CA GLY A 79 1.08 5.23 9.68
C GLY A 79 0.57 3.79 9.78
N LEU A 80 1.41 2.78 9.57
CA LEU A 80 1.07 1.38 9.81
C LEU A 80 0.80 1.06 11.30
N ARG A 81 1.16 1.93 12.24
CA ARG A 81 0.93 1.75 13.68
C ARG A 81 -0.18 2.66 14.20
N GLU A 82 -0.48 3.71 13.46
CA GLU A 82 -1.48 4.70 13.83
C GLU A 82 -2.88 4.37 13.30
N ILE A 83 -3.87 4.86 14.03
CA ILE A 83 -5.28 4.85 13.63
C ILE A 83 -5.84 6.27 13.45
N THR A 84 -5.12 7.28 13.93
CA THR A 84 -5.47 8.70 13.82
C THR A 84 -4.55 9.41 12.83
N PRO A 85 -5.01 10.53 12.23
CA PRO A 85 -4.13 11.39 11.45
C PRO A 85 -2.95 11.88 12.28
N PHE A 86 -1.78 11.97 11.67
CA PHE A 86 -0.54 12.36 12.34
C PHE A 86 0.29 13.32 11.49
N SER A 87 1.13 14.11 12.15
CA SER A 87 2.07 15.01 11.48
C SER A 87 3.36 14.29 11.07
N TRP A 88 3.97 14.69 9.96
CA TRP A 88 5.26 14.11 9.55
C TRP A 88 6.38 14.42 10.54
N HIS A 89 6.28 15.53 11.27
CA HIS A 89 7.20 15.87 12.35
C HIS A 89 7.19 14.79 13.44
N GLU A 90 6.00 14.38 13.89
CA GLU A 90 5.81 13.29 14.85
C GLU A 90 6.37 11.96 14.34
N ALA A 91 6.07 11.60 13.09
CA ALA A 91 6.58 10.36 12.49
C ALA A 91 8.11 10.35 12.39
N LEU A 92 8.73 11.48 12.05
CA LEU A 92 10.18 11.62 11.92
C LEU A 92 10.88 11.66 13.28
N ALA A 93 10.27 12.26 14.31
CA ALA A 93 10.78 12.26 15.68
C ALA A 93 10.89 10.84 16.26
N ASN A 94 9.99 9.95 15.83
CA ASN A 94 9.98 8.53 16.21
C ASN A 94 10.77 7.64 15.24
N SER A 95 11.50 8.21 14.29
CA SER A 95 12.26 7.48 13.28
C SER A 95 13.75 7.38 13.59
N GLY A 96 14.39 6.31 13.13
CA GLY A 96 15.85 6.18 13.20
C GLY A 96 16.57 7.08 12.17
N PRO A 97 17.90 7.24 12.31
CA PRO A 97 18.69 8.11 11.43
C PRO A 97 18.56 7.80 9.95
N GLU A 98 18.43 6.52 9.59
CA GLU A 98 18.24 6.06 8.21
C GLU A 98 16.92 6.54 7.61
N GLY A 99 15.83 6.50 8.39
CA GLY A 99 14.51 6.97 7.96
C GLY A 99 14.50 8.47 7.72
N VAL A 100 15.12 9.22 8.63
CA VAL A 100 15.28 10.69 8.49
C VAL A 100 16.15 11.02 7.27
N ALA A 101 17.26 10.32 7.06
CA ALA A 101 18.14 10.51 5.91
C ALA A 101 17.43 10.18 4.59
N PHE A 102 16.65 9.10 4.56
CA PHE A 102 15.79 8.74 3.43
C PHE A 102 14.83 9.89 3.10
N PHE A 103 14.09 10.37 4.11
CA PHE A 103 13.04 11.37 3.93
C PHE A 103 13.61 12.71 3.45
N ARG A 104 14.83 13.07 3.90
CA ARG A 104 15.53 14.28 3.45
C ARG A 104 15.68 14.36 1.93
N ARG A 105 15.70 13.23 1.21
CA ARG A 105 15.76 13.22 -0.26
C ARG A 105 14.51 13.79 -0.92
N ALA A 106 13.35 13.63 -0.29
CA ALA A 106 12.06 14.12 -0.78
C ALA A 106 11.98 15.66 -0.77
N THR A 107 12.77 16.33 0.10
CA THR A 107 12.81 17.80 0.21
C THR A 107 13.20 18.50 -1.09
N ARG A 108 14.05 17.86 -1.92
CA ARG A 108 14.44 18.35 -3.26
C ARG A 108 13.25 18.51 -4.20
N TYR A 109 12.18 17.77 -3.92
CA TYR A 109 10.92 17.80 -4.66
C TYR A 109 9.85 18.61 -3.95
N ARG A 110 10.20 19.45 -2.96
CA ARG A 110 9.26 20.23 -2.16
C ARG A 110 8.24 19.34 -1.41
N ILE A 111 8.69 18.18 -0.95
CA ILE A 111 7.96 17.25 -0.08
C ILE A 111 8.73 17.26 1.25
N CYS A 112 8.30 18.11 2.19
CA CYS A 112 9.09 18.42 3.38
C CYS A 112 8.28 18.47 4.68
N SER A 113 7.05 18.96 4.68
CA SER A 113 6.14 18.93 5.84
C SER A 113 4.75 18.54 5.41
N GLY A 114 4.06 17.72 6.20
CA GLY A 114 2.77 17.18 5.82
C GLY A 114 2.03 16.49 6.96
N THR A 115 0.79 16.14 6.66
CA THR A 115 -0.11 15.38 7.52
C THR A 115 -0.58 14.17 6.76
N THR A 116 -0.59 13.02 7.43
CA THR A 116 -1.07 11.76 6.87
C THR A 116 -2.31 11.32 7.61
N PHE A 117 -3.37 11.05 6.85
CA PHE A 117 -4.63 10.45 7.29
C PHE A 117 -4.57 8.95 7.02
N THR A 118 -4.96 8.13 7.99
CA THR A 118 -4.84 6.66 7.92
C THR A 118 -6.21 6.00 7.89
N LEU A 119 -6.30 4.86 7.21
CA LEU A 119 -7.46 3.99 7.21
C LEU A 119 -7.02 2.53 7.01
N ARG A 120 -7.73 1.62 7.67
CA ARG A 120 -7.66 0.17 7.42
C ARG A 120 -9.05 -0.31 7.06
N ASP A 121 -9.16 -1.07 5.99
CA ASP A 121 -10.43 -1.69 5.60
C ASP A 121 -10.63 -3.06 6.26
N ALA A 122 -11.74 -3.72 5.94
CA ALA A 122 -12.06 -5.05 6.43
C ALA A 122 -11.17 -6.16 5.84
N SER A 123 -10.51 -5.92 4.70
CA SER A 123 -9.47 -6.81 4.15
C SER A 123 -8.10 -6.61 4.82
N GLY A 124 -8.03 -5.60 5.68
CA GLY A 124 -6.84 -5.04 6.33
C GLY A 124 -5.81 -4.47 5.37
N THR A 125 -6.24 -4.12 4.16
CA THR A 125 -5.52 -3.15 3.32
C THR A 125 -5.31 -1.87 4.12
N PHE A 126 -4.06 -1.44 4.20
CA PHE A 126 -3.71 -0.15 4.76
C PHE A 126 -3.78 0.89 3.65
N CYS A 127 -4.49 1.98 3.90
CA CYS A 127 -4.46 3.13 3.01
C CYS A 127 -4.20 4.43 3.77
N ALA A 128 -3.60 5.37 3.07
CA ALA A 128 -3.21 6.65 3.61
C ALA A 128 -3.42 7.75 2.57
N LEU A 129 -3.93 8.88 3.03
CA LEU A 129 -3.91 10.13 2.27
C LEU A 129 -2.89 11.04 2.94
N SER A 130 -1.77 11.29 2.26
CA SER A 130 -0.75 12.21 2.72
C SER A 130 -0.89 13.52 1.97
N VAL A 131 -1.00 14.63 2.70
CA VAL A 131 -1.05 15.98 2.15
C VAL A 131 0.15 16.74 2.68
N CYS A 132 0.85 17.46 1.82
CA CYS A 132 2.04 18.21 2.20
C CYS A 132 2.13 19.55 1.50
N ASP A 133 2.79 20.48 2.19
CA ASP A 133 3.12 21.81 1.70
C ASP A 133 4.63 22.06 1.86
N ALA A 134 5.17 22.87 0.96
CA ALA A 134 6.51 23.43 1.08
C ALA A 134 6.54 24.87 1.59
N GLY A 135 5.38 25.43 1.94
CA GLY A 135 5.20 26.76 2.52
C GLY A 135 5.25 26.81 4.05
N SER A 136 4.53 27.79 4.62
CA SER A 136 4.45 28.07 6.06
C SER A 136 3.81 26.92 6.83
N GLN A 137 4.55 26.30 7.75
CA GLN A 137 4.06 25.16 8.54
C GLN A 137 2.86 25.54 9.43
N VAL A 138 2.85 26.73 10.01
CA VAL A 138 1.78 27.16 10.92
C VAL A 138 0.44 27.32 10.19
N ASP A 139 0.46 27.88 8.98
CA ASP A 139 -0.75 28.03 8.16
C ASP A 139 -1.23 26.68 7.63
N PHE A 140 -0.29 25.80 7.28
CA PHE A 140 -0.57 24.42 6.89
C PHE A 140 -1.26 23.64 8.01
N ASP A 141 -0.70 23.64 9.22
CA ASP A 141 -1.25 22.90 10.37
C ASP A 141 -2.65 23.39 10.72
N ARG A 142 -2.87 24.72 10.69
CA ARG A 142 -4.20 25.32 10.89
C ARG A 142 -5.20 24.86 9.82
N ARG A 143 -4.79 24.82 8.56
CA ARG A 143 -5.63 24.35 7.44
C ARG A 143 -5.97 22.88 7.59
N MET A 144 -4.98 22.04 7.92
CA MET A 144 -5.18 20.60 8.14
C MET A 144 -6.13 20.34 9.31
N ALA A 145 -5.98 21.04 10.43
CA ALA A 145 -6.89 20.93 11.58
C ALA A 145 -8.34 21.30 11.20
N LYS A 146 -8.53 22.38 10.43
CA LYS A 146 -9.86 22.81 9.98
C LYS A 146 -10.53 21.82 9.02
N GLN A 147 -9.75 21.18 8.15
CA GLN A 147 -10.25 20.27 7.10
C GLN A 147 -10.15 18.79 7.49
N GLN A 148 -9.70 18.47 8.71
CA GLN A 148 -9.35 17.11 9.11
C GLN A 148 -10.49 16.11 8.91
N SER A 149 -11.71 16.47 9.32
CA SER A 149 -12.89 15.59 9.19
C SER A 149 -13.27 15.36 7.72
N GLN A 150 -13.22 16.41 6.90
CA GLN A 150 -13.49 16.33 5.47
C GLN A 150 -12.46 15.44 4.77
N LEU A 151 -11.18 15.60 5.07
CA LEU A 151 -10.09 14.83 4.47
C LEU A 151 -10.11 13.37 4.91
N GLN A 152 -10.40 13.09 6.18
CA GLN A 152 -10.59 11.71 6.64
C GLN A 152 -11.77 11.05 5.94
N MET A 153 -12.90 11.75 5.81
CA MET A 153 -14.08 11.21 5.12
C MET A 153 -13.83 11.02 3.62
N LEU A 154 -13.05 11.90 2.99
CA LEU A 154 -12.62 11.77 1.61
C LEU A 154 -11.79 10.50 1.42
N LEU A 155 -10.79 10.26 2.28
CA LEU A 155 -10.00 9.01 2.26
C LEU A 155 -10.91 7.77 2.35
N ILE A 156 -11.88 7.77 3.27
CA ILE A 156 -12.83 6.67 3.45
C ILE A 156 -13.67 6.44 2.18
N LYS A 157 -14.29 7.50 1.64
CA LYS A 157 -15.15 7.41 0.46
C LYS A 157 -14.38 6.97 -0.77
N PHE A 158 -13.22 7.57 -1.02
CA PHE A 158 -12.37 7.22 -2.16
C PHE A 158 -11.89 5.77 -2.07
N HIS A 159 -11.43 5.34 -0.90
CA HIS A 159 -10.98 3.96 -0.69
C HIS A 159 -12.12 2.96 -0.86
N SER A 160 -13.30 3.23 -0.28
CA SER A 160 -14.50 2.39 -0.45
C SER A 160 -14.92 2.29 -1.91
N TRP A 161 -14.92 3.40 -2.64
CA TRP A 161 -15.21 3.40 -4.07
C TRP A 161 -14.19 2.56 -4.85
N LEU A 162 -12.89 2.73 -4.56
CA LEU A 162 -11.82 1.97 -5.22
C LEU A 162 -11.98 0.46 -5.01
N MET A 163 -12.26 0.03 -3.77
CA MET A 163 -12.41 -1.38 -3.41
C MET A 163 -13.71 -2.01 -3.92
N THR A 164 -14.76 -1.22 -4.12
CA THR A 164 -16.03 -1.71 -4.73
C THR A 164 -15.98 -1.72 -6.25
N SER A 165 -15.15 -0.88 -6.87
CA SER A 165 -15.06 -0.76 -8.34
C SER A 165 -14.12 -1.78 -8.98
N ARG A 166 -13.24 -2.41 -8.21
CA ARG A 166 -12.17 -3.30 -8.71
C ARG A 166 -11.91 -4.44 -7.75
N THR A 167 -11.46 -5.59 -8.27
CA THR A 167 -11.05 -6.70 -7.40
C THR A 167 -9.64 -6.47 -6.84
N THR A 168 -9.33 -7.11 -5.71
CA THR A 168 -7.99 -7.05 -5.09
C THR A 168 -6.89 -7.45 -6.07
N ASP A 169 -7.09 -8.50 -6.87
CA ASP A 169 -6.12 -8.95 -7.89
C ASP A 169 -5.90 -7.96 -9.03
N GLN A 170 -6.90 -7.13 -9.36
CA GLN A 170 -6.77 -6.06 -10.34
C GLN A 170 -6.02 -4.84 -9.79
N LEU A 171 -6.13 -4.61 -8.48
CA LEU A 171 -5.60 -3.45 -7.78
C LEU A 171 -4.16 -3.66 -7.33
N PHE A 172 -3.91 -4.84 -6.78
CA PHE A 172 -2.64 -5.28 -6.27
C PHE A 172 -2.27 -6.48 -7.11
N SER A 173 -1.26 -6.34 -7.96
CA SER A 173 -0.67 -7.49 -8.64
C SER A 173 -0.37 -8.50 -7.55
N SER A 174 -1.12 -9.60 -7.51
CA SER A 174 -0.85 -10.72 -6.62
C SER A 174 0.49 -11.24 -7.08
N ALA A 175 1.56 -10.68 -6.51
CA ALA A 175 2.88 -11.21 -6.70
C ALA A 175 2.75 -12.66 -6.25
N ALA A 176 2.82 -13.55 -7.23
CA ALA A 176 2.98 -14.98 -7.03
C ALA A 176 4.28 -15.31 -6.25
N ASP A 177 4.98 -14.28 -5.75
CA ASP A 177 6.21 -14.27 -4.97
C ASP A 177 5.97 -14.14 -3.46
N GLY A 178 4.79 -14.50 -2.96
CA GLY A 178 4.67 -14.89 -1.56
C GLY A 178 5.56 -16.13 -1.29
N PRO A 179 6.09 -16.34 -0.08
CA PRO A 179 6.87 -17.54 0.20
C PRO A 179 6.04 -18.82 0.00
N LEU A 180 4.71 -18.70 0.12
CA LEU A 180 3.75 -19.78 -0.09
C LEU A 180 3.19 -19.76 -1.52
N SER A 181 3.16 -20.93 -2.15
CA SER A 181 2.44 -21.17 -3.40
C SER A 181 0.93 -21.03 -3.20
N THR A 182 0.18 -20.86 -4.29
CA THR A 182 -1.29 -20.80 -4.27
C THR A 182 -1.93 -22.00 -3.56
N ARG A 183 -1.35 -23.20 -3.74
CA ARG A 183 -1.83 -24.43 -3.08
C ARG A 183 -1.57 -24.43 -1.58
N GLU A 184 -0.39 -23.98 -1.17
CA GLU A 184 -0.04 -23.83 0.25
C GLU A 184 -0.90 -22.76 0.92
N LEU A 185 -1.14 -21.64 0.25
CA LEU A 185 -2.03 -20.58 0.74
C LEU A 185 -3.45 -21.09 0.96
N GLY A 186 -4.00 -21.83 -0.01
CA GLY A 186 -5.33 -22.43 0.10
C GLY A 186 -5.45 -23.40 1.27
N VAL A 187 -4.45 -24.27 1.47
CA VAL A 187 -4.39 -25.17 2.63
C VAL A 187 -4.33 -24.37 3.94
N LEU A 188 -3.47 -23.35 4.03
CA LEU A 188 -3.30 -22.56 5.25
C LEU A 188 -4.57 -21.76 5.62
N GLN A 189 -5.29 -21.23 4.63
CA GLN A 189 -6.55 -20.53 4.84
C GLN A 189 -7.64 -21.45 5.42
N LEU A 190 -7.71 -22.71 4.97
CA LEU A 190 -8.66 -23.68 5.51
C LEU A 190 -8.28 -24.09 6.94
N VAL A 191 -6.98 -24.22 7.23
CA VAL A 191 -6.49 -24.43 8.62
C VAL A 191 -6.85 -23.24 9.51
N MET A 192 -6.70 -22.00 9.03
CA MET A 192 -7.08 -20.79 9.75
C MET A 192 -8.59 -20.77 10.07
N ARG A 193 -9.43 -21.29 9.19
CA ARG A 193 -10.88 -21.46 9.40
C ARG A 193 -11.24 -22.60 10.36
N GLY A 194 -10.24 -23.30 10.91
CA GLY A 194 -10.44 -24.37 11.88
C GLY A 194 -10.71 -25.75 11.27
N LYS A 195 -10.54 -25.93 9.95
CA LYS A 195 -10.74 -27.24 9.32
C LYS A 195 -9.64 -28.22 9.68
N THR A 196 -10.02 -29.47 9.90
CA THR A 196 -9.12 -30.60 10.09
C THR A 196 -8.46 -30.99 8.76
N TYR A 197 -7.31 -31.66 8.81
CA TYR A 197 -6.63 -32.10 7.59
C TYR A 197 -7.46 -33.06 6.73
N ARG A 198 -8.38 -33.82 7.35
CA ARG A 198 -9.33 -34.67 6.64
C ARG A 198 -10.35 -33.85 5.85
N GLU A 199 -10.94 -32.84 6.47
CA GLU A 199 -11.89 -31.96 5.78
C GLU A 199 -11.22 -31.19 4.64
N ILE A 200 -10.00 -30.70 4.87
CA ILE A 200 -9.20 -30.02 3.84
C ILE A 200 -8.91 -30.96 2.67
N ALA A 201 -8.54 -32.21 2.96
CA ALA A 201 -8.28 -33.23 1.95
C ALA A 201 -9.53 -33.46 1.08
N THR A 202 -10.71 -33.60 1.71
CA THR A 202 -12.00 -33.71 1.02
C THR A 202 -12.32 -32.48 0.18
N ASP A 203 -12.19 -31.28 0.74
CA ASP A 203 -12.51 -30.02 0.03
C ASP A 203 -11.60 -29.79 -1.19
N CYS A 204 -10.33 -30.17 -1.08
CA CYS A 204 -9.32 -29.94 -2.12
C CYS A 204 -9.19 -31.11 -3.10
N GLY A 205 -9.91 -32.22 -2.90
CA GLY A 205 -9.80 -33.43 -3.72
C GLY A 205 -8.41 -34.08 -3.67
N ILE A 206 -7.72 -34.01 -2.53
CA ILE A 206 -6.37 -34.56 -2.32
C ILE A 206 -6.34 -35.49 -1.11
N SER A 207 -5.22 -36.19 -0.88
CA SER A 207 -5.07 -37.04 0.31
C SER A 207 -4.70 -36.23 1.56
N GLU A 208 -5.05 -36.72 2.75
CA GLU A 208 -4.57 -36.14 4.03
C GLU A 208 -3.04 -36.07 4.10
N ARG A 209 -2.35 -37.04 3.50
CA ARG A 209 -0.89 -37.06 3.40
C ARG A 209 -0.39 -35.85 2.58
N THR A 210 -1.07 -35.51 1.50
CA THR A 210 -0.76 -34.33 0.67
C THR A 210 -1.01 -33.03 1.45
N VAL A 211 -2.07 -32.96 2.25
CA VAL A 211 -2.31 -31.80 3.15
C VAL A 211 -1.18 -31.64 4.16
N LYS A 212 -0.74 -32.74 4.81
CA LYS A 212 0.40 -32.73 5.74
C LYS A 212 1.70 -32.28 5.05
N PHE A 213 1.92 -32.71 3.81
CA PHE A 213 3.06 -32.28 3.01
C PHE A 213 3.05 -30.76 2.78
N HIS A 214 1.91 -30.20 2.34
CA HIS A 214 1.78 -28.75 2.18
C HIS A 214 2.00 -28.01 3.50
N MET A 215 1.44 -28.49 4.62
CA MET A 215 1.65 -27.87 5.94
C MET A 215 3.11 -27.95 6.42
N SER A 216 3.83 -29.01 6.08
CA SER A 216 5.27 -29.11 6.35
C SER A 216 6.05 -28.07 5.57
N ASN A 217 5.76 -27.89 4.28
CA ASN A 217 6.42 -26.88 3.45
C ASN A 217 6.11 -25.46 3.94
N ILE A 218 4.85 -25.17 4.29
CA ILE A 218 4.43 -23.90 4.87
C ILE A 218 5.24 -23.62 6.14
N SER A 219 5.30 -24.60 7.05
CA SER A 219 6.00 -24.43 8.32
C SER A 219 7.50 -24.20 8.12
N GLY A 220 8.12 -24.89 7.16
CA GLY A 220 9.51 -24.68 6.77
C GLY A 220 9.76 -23.30 6.16
N LYS A 221 8.88 -22.86 5.25
CA LYS A 221 8.95 -21.53 4.59
C LYS A 221 8.74 -20.37 5.57
N LEU A 222 7.89 -20.57 6.58
CA LEU A 222 7.62 -19.58 7.63
C LEU A 222 8.55 -19.73 8.85
N GLN A 223 9.44 -20.72 8.87
CA GLN A 223 10.36 -21.02 9.96
C GLN A 223 9.67 -21.23 11.32
N VAL A 224 8.59 -22.01 11.33
CA VAL A 224 7.78 -22.31 12.52
C VAL A 224 7.64 -23.81 12.76
N GLY A 225 7.29 -24.20 14.00
CA GLY A 225 7.21 -25.60 14.41
C GLY A 225 5.84 -26.25 14.28
N ASN A 226 4.75 -25.48 14.10
CA ASN A 226 3.41 -26.05 14.02
C ASN A 226 2.41 -25.19 13.22
N ALA A 227 1.27 -25.79 12.89
CA ALA A 227 0.21 -25.17 12.10
C ALA A 227 -0.36 -23.88 12.72
N LYS A 228 -0.49 -23.82 14.05
CA LYS A 228 -0.99 -22.60 14.74
C LYS A 228 0.02 -21.47 14.63
N GLN A 229 1.30 -21.77 14.82
CA GLN A 229 2.39 -20.81 14.60
C GLN A 229 2.47 -20.39 13.13
N ALA A 230 2.21 -21.30 12.18
CA ALA A 230 2.16 -20.97 10.75
C ALA A 230 1.03 -20.00 10.42
N VAL A 231 -0.18 -20.21 10.97
CA VAL A 231 -1.29 -19.26 10.83
C VAL A 231 -0.93 -17.92 11.46
N TYR A 232 -0.37 -17.92 12.67
CA TYR A 232 0.06 -16.70 13.35
C TYR A 232 1.11 -15.94 12.53
N GLU A 233 2.16 -16.62 12.05
CA GLU A 233 3.21 -15.99 11.25
C GLU A 233 2.73 -15.53 9.90
N ALA A 234 1.90 -16.31 9.21
CA ALA A 234 1.33 -15.87 7.97
C ALA A 234 0.48 -14.62 8.16
N LYS A 235 -0.27 -14.50 9.26
CA LYS A 235 -1.02 -13.29 9.61
C LYS A 235 -0.08 -12.12 9.98
N ARG A 236 0.98 -12.39 10.76
CA ARG A 236 1.99 -11.38 11.14
C ARG A 236 2.75 -10.83 9.94
N GLN A 237 3.05 -11.68 8.96
CA GLN A 237 3.76 -11.35 7.73
C GLN A 237 2.82 -10.85 6.61
N GLY A 238 1.50 -10.87 6.83
CA GLY A 238 0.51 -10.39 5.87
C GLY A 238 0.26 -11.29 4.67
N ILE A 239 0.57 -12.58 4.81
CA ILE A 239 0.36 -13.61 3.79
C ILE A 239 -1.11 -14.06 3.76
N ILE A 240 -1.79 -14.10 4.92
CA ILE A 240 -3.22 -14.41 5.09
C ILE A 240 -3.92 -13.40 6.01
#